data_AF-A0A951IE14-F1
#
_entry.id   AF-A0A951IE14-F1
#
_cell.length_a   1.000
_cell.length_b   1.000
_cell.length_c   1.000
_cell.angle_alpha   90.00
_cell.angle_beta   90.00
_cell.angle_gamma   90.00
#
_symmetry.space_group_name_H-M   'P 1'
#
loop_
_entity.id
_entity.type
_entity.pdbx_description
1 polymer ?
#
loop_
_entity_poly.entity_id
_entity_poly.type
_entity_poly.pdbx_seq_one_letter_code
_entity_poly.pdbx_strand_id
1 'polypeptide(L)'
;MDGADLLMLARADPIIAPSLIIIVTQDTSFRFYEKCMHCGADAVIHKPVVAQHVIGAVVRLLASPRAWRSKLVPHPRSLPHQPLVASILEPTP
;
A
#
# COMPACT_ATOMS: atom_id res chain seq x y z
N MET A 1 14.60 -6.63 18.48
CA MET A 1 13.60 -6.51 17.41
C MET A 1 14.05 -5.38 16.50
N ASP A 2 14.32 -5.68 15.23
CA ASP A 2 14.69 -4.70 14.22
C ASP A 2 13.49 -4.36 13.30
N GLY A 3 13.70 -3.45 12.34
CA GLY A 3 12.64 -3.03 11.41
C GLY A 3 12.15 -4.15 10.48
N ALA A 4 12.98 -5.17 10.20
CA ALA A 4 12.58 -6.31 9.39
C ALA A 4 11.71 -7.30 10.20
N ASP A 5 11.97 -7.44 11.49
CA ASP A 5 11.14 -8.24 12.40
C ASP A 5 9.72 -7.64 12.51
N LEU A 6 9.62 -6.30 12.59
CA LEU A 6 8.32 -5.61 12.59
C LEU A 6 7.58 -5.77 11.25
N LEU A 7 8.31 -5.72 10.14
CA LEU A 7 7.75 -5.98 8.81
C LEU A 7 7.18 -7.40 8.69
N MET A 8 7.86 -8.41 9.25
CA MET A 8 7.32 -9.77 9.29
C MET A 8 5.99 -9.83 10.05
N LEU A 9 5.89 -9.16 11.20
CA LEU A 9 4.65 -9.08 11.96
C LEU A 9 3.54 -8.37 11.16
N ALA A 10 3.86 -7.26 10.50
CA ALA A 10 2.91 -6.54 9.65
C ALA A 10 2.40 -7.40 8.47
N ARG A 11 3.24 -8.29 7.92
CA ARG A 11 2.84 -9.23 6.86
C ARG A 11 2.08 -10.45 7.38
N ALA A 12 2.17 -10.78 8.66
CA ALA A 12 1.39 -11.84 9.28
C ALA A 12 -0.04 -11.39 9.62
N ASP A 13 -0.28 -10.08 9.76
CA ASP A 13 -1.60 -9.51 10.04
C ASP A 13 -2.45 -9.40 8.76
N PRO A 14 -3.64 -10.03 8.67
CA PRO A 14 -4.46 -10.01 7.44
C PRO A 14 -4.95 -8.63 7.00
N ILE A 15 -5.05 -7.67 7.92
CA ILE A 15 -5.52 -6.30 7.66
C ILE A 15 -4.37 -5.46 7.12
N ILE A 16 -3.18 -5.61 7.69
CA ILE A 16 -1.99 -4.82 7.32
C ILE A 16 -1.25 -5.43 6.15
N ALA A 17 -1.24 -6.76 5.99
CA ALA A 17 -0.50 -7.48 4.96
C ALA A 17 -0.71 -6.98 3.52
N PRO A 18 -1.88 -6.46 3.11
CA PRO A 18 -2.06 -5.85 1.79
C PRO A 18 -1.41 -4.46 1.63
N SER A 19 -1.05 -3.77 2.71
CA SER A 19 -0.53 -2.40 2.64
C SER A 19 0.82 -2.33 1.92
N LEU A 20 1.10 -1.21 1.25
CA LEU A 20 2.45 -0.94 0.76
C LEU A 20 3.35 -0.49 1.92
N ILE A 21 4.49 -1.15 2.12
CA ILE A 21 5.41 -0.90 3.24
C ILE A 21 6.78 -0.48 2.73
N ILE A 22 7.20 0.71 3.16
CA ILE A 22 8.53 1.25 2.89
C ILE A 22 9.34 1.21 4.18
N ILE A 23 10.53 0.59 4.13
CA ILE A 23 11.47 0.62 5.25
C ILE A 23 12.41 1.81 5.10
N VAL A 24 12.59 2.57 6.19
CA VAL A 24 13.56 3.66 6.26
C VAL A 24 14.66 3.28 7.24
N THR A 25 15.92 3.22 6.78
CA THR A 25 17.02 2.66 7.57
C THR A 25 18.32 3.46 7.48
N GLN A 26 19.15 3.44 8.52
CA GLN A 26 20.55 3.90 8.46
C GLN A 26 21.52 2.78 8.05
N ASP A 27 21.05 1.54 8.09
CA ASP A 27 21.85 0.37 7.70
C ASP A 27 22.02 0.35 6.18
N THR A 28 23.27 0.45 5.74
CA THR A 28 23.66 0.43 4.32
C THR A 28 24.11 -0.96 3.87
N SER A 29 24.05 -1.96 4.75
CA SER A 29 24.46 -3.32 4.41
C SER A 29 23.49 -3.96 3.44
N PHE A 30 24.06 -4.62 2.42
CA PHE A 30 23.29 -5.41 1.47
C PHE A 30 22.50 -6.53 2.16
N ARG A 31 23.05 -7.11 3.23
CA ARG A 31 22.40 -8.14 4.03
C ARG A 31 21.10 -7.66 4.65
N PHE A 32 21.07 -6.44 5.19
CA PHE A 32 19.84 -5.88 5.78
C PHE A 32 18.81 -5.57 4.69
N TYR A 33 19.26 -5.03 3.55
CA TYR A 33 18.40 -4.81 2.38
C TYR A 33 17.73 -6.12 1.93
N GLU A 34 18.50 -7.18 1.73
CA GLU A 34 17.97 -8.50 1.36
C GLU A 34 16.97 -9.02 2.39
N LYS A 35 17.30 -8.90 3.69
CA LYS A 35 16.37 -9.30 4.78
C LYS A 35 15.03 -8.56 4.64
N CYS A 36 15.05 -7.24 4.48
CA CYS A 36 13.83 -6.45 4.31
C CYS A 36 13.03 -6.87 3.07
N MET A 37 13.69 -7.07 1.94
CA MET A 37 13.00 -7.49 0.70
C MET A 37 12.39 -8.89 0.86
N HIS A 38 13.11 -9.83 1.49
CA HIS A 38 12.61 -11.19 1.73
C HIS A 38 11.43 -11.22 2.71
N CYS A 39 11.44 -10.35 3.72
CA CYS A 39 10.31 -10.14 4.64
C CYS A 39 9.12 -9.42 3.98
N GLY A 40 9.23 -9.03 2.70
CA GLY A 40 8.13 -8.48 1.93
C GLY A 40 8.05 -6.95 1.94
N ALA A 41 9.16 -6.23 2.14
CA ALA A 41 9.20 -4.79 1.94
C ALA A 41 8.88 -4.47 0.47
N ASP A 42 8.21 -3.35 0.25
CA ASP A 42 7.96 -2.85 -1.11
C ASP A 42 9.09 -1.92 -1.57
N ALA A 43 9.70 -1.18 -0.64
CA ALA A 43 10.89 -0.40 -0.88
C ALA A 43 11.73 -0.24 0.40
N VAL A 44 13.02 0.07 0.21
CA VAL A 44 13.94 0.45 1.27
C VAL A 44 14.56 1.80 0.91
N ILE A 45 14.55 2.74 1.85
CA ILE A 45 15.14 4.08 1.72
C ILE A 45 16.20 4.25 2.80
N HIS A 46 17.40 4.67 2.40
CA HIS A 46 18.48 4.96 3.35
C HIS A 46 18.39 6.39 3.88
N LYS A 47 18.68 6.57 5.17
CA LYS A 47 18.84 7.88 5.80
C LYS A 47 20.20 8.49 5.41
N PRO A 48 20.32 9.82 5.30
CA PRO A 48 19.28 10.83 5.54
C PRO A 48 18.21 10.81 4.43
N VAL A 49 16.94 10.92 4.84
CA VAL A 49 15.82 10.95 3.90
C VAL A 49 15.54 12.40 3.52
N VAL A 50 15.50 12.67 2.22
CA VAL A 50 14.93 13.91 1.67
C VAL A 50 13.59 13.61 1.02
N ALA A 51 12.73 14.63 0.89
CA ALA A 51 11.37 14.48 0.38
C ALA A 51 11.30 13.75 -0.97
N GLN A 52 12.27 14.02 -1.87
CA GLN A 52 12.36 13.39 -3.18
C GLN A 52 12.52 11.86 -3.11
N HIS A 53 13.22 11.34 -2.09
CA HIS A 53 13.37 9.89 -1.91
C HIS A 53 12.02 9.22 -1.62
N VAL A 54 11.20 9.85 -0.77
CA VAL A 54 9.88 9.34 -0.40
C VAL A 54 8.92 9.45 -1.58
N ILE A 55 8.85 10.62 -2.22
CA ILE A 55 7.99 10.84 -3.40
C ILE A 55 8.33 9.83 -4.50
N GLY A 56 9.62 9.68 -4.82
CA GLY A 56 10.06 8.74 -5.84
C GLY A 56 9.78 7.28 -5.48
N ALA A 57 9.85 6.90 -4.21
CA ALA A 57 9.46 5.56 -3.77
C ALA A 57 7.94 5.34 -3.89
N VAL A 58 7.13 6.27 -3.40
CA VAL A 58 5.66 6.18 -3.45
C VAL A 58 5.16 6.13 -4.90
N VAL A 59 5.66 7.00 -5.79
CA VAL A 59 5.28 7.00 -7.21
C VAL A 59 5.61 5.65 -7.87
N ARG A 60 6.81 5.11 -7.63
CA ARG A 60 7.20 3.78 -8.14
C ARG A 60 6.30 2.67 -7.62
N LEU A 61 5.92 2.73 -6.34
CA LEU A 61 5.06 1.71 -5.74
C LEU A 61 3.64 1.76 -6.26
N LEU A 62 3.06 2.95 -6.40
CA LEU A 62 1.70 3.13 -6.94
C LEU A 62 1.62 2.75 -8.43
N ALA A 63 2.72 2.90 -9.18
CA ALA A 63 2.81 2.43 -10.56
C ALA A 63 2.99 0.91 -10.67
N SER A 64 3.30 0.21 -9.57
CA SER A 64 3.54 -1.24 -9.59
C SER A 64 2.23 -2.04 -9.65
N PRO A 65 2.21 -3.23 -10.29
CA PRO A 65 1.04 -4.12 -10.28
C PRO A 65 0.60 -4.52 -8.87
N ARG A 66 1.51 -4.44 -7.89
CA ARG A 66 1.24 -4.82 -6.50
C ARG A 66 0.29 -3.83 -5.82
N ALA A 67 0.37 -2.53 -6.15
CA ALA A 67 -0.55 -1.51 -5.64
C ALA A 67 -2.02 -1.82 -5.96
N TRP A 68 -2.28 -2.51 -7.08
CA TRP A 68 -3.62 -2.83 -7.55
C TRP A 68 -4.16 -4.18 -7.05
N ARG A 69 -3.31 -5.00 -6.40
CA ARG A 69 -3.73 -6.30 -5.84
C ARG A 69 -4.39 -6.16 -4.47
N SER A 70 -4.08 -5.10 -3.76
CA SER A 70 -4.78 -4.76 -2.53
C SER A 70 -6.12 -4.20 -2.94
N LYS A 71 -7.19 -4.98 -2.80
CA LYS A 71 -8.57 -4.55 -3.03
C LYS A 71 -8.75 -3.22 -2.30
N LEU A 72 -8.69 -2.13 -3.06
CA LEU A 72 -9.16 -0.83 -2.59
C LEU A 72 -10.66 -1.04 -2.37
N VAL A 73 -11.03 -1.35 -1.14
CA VAL A 73 -12.43 -1.22 -0.72
C VAL A 73 -12.60 0.29 -0.61
N PRO A 74 -13.27 0.96 -1.56
CA PRO A 74 -13.53 2.38 -1.41
C PRO A 74 -14.25 2.55 -0.07
N HIS A 75 -13.83 3.53 0.72
CA HIS A 75 -14.56 3.86 1.94
C HIS A 75 -16.02 4.09 1.54
N PRO A 76 -17.04 3.55 2.25
CA PRO A 76 -18.45 3.75 1.89
C PRO A 76 -18.87 5.21 1.63
N ARG A 77 -18.12 6.19 2.19
CA ARG A 77 -18.32 7.63 1.95
C ARG A 77 -17.70 8.17 0.66
N SER A 78 -16.84 7.39 0.01
CA SER A 78 -16.19 7.68 -1.27
C SER A 78 -17.02 7.21 -2.47
N LEU A 79 -18.09 6.46 -2.23
CA LEU A 79 -19.05 6.13 -3.28
C LEU A 79 -19.83 7.40 -3.62
N PRO A 80 -19.91 7.81 -4.90
CA PRO A 80 -20.80 8.89 -5.28
C PRO A 80 -22.21 8.50 -4.84
N HIS A 81 -22.89 9.38 -4.11
CA HIS A 81 -24.32 9.27 -3.87
C HIS A 81 -24.99 9.14 -5.24
N GLN A 82 -25.34 7.93 -5.67
CA GLN A 82 -26.27 7.77 -6.77
C GLN A 82 -27.58 8.40 -6.28
N PRO A 83 -28.11 9.45 -6.93
CA PRO A 83 -29.49 9.82 -6.71
C PRO A 83 -30.33 8.61 -7.10
N LEU A 84 -31.29 8.27 -6.24
CA LEU A 84 -32.34 7.30 -6.51
C LEU A 84 -33.09 7.75 -7.78
N VAL A 85 -32.65 7.31 -8.95
CA VAL A 85 -33.51 7.27 -10.14
C VAL A 85 -34.29 5.98 -10.02
N ALA A 86 -35.34 6.03 -9.20
CA ALA A 86 -36.40 5.04 -9.23
C ALA A 86 -37.09 5.18 -10.59
N SER A 87 -36.72 4.27 -11.49
CA SER A 87 -37.56 3.68 -12.53
C SER A 87 -38.94 4.34 -12.73
N ILE A 88 -39.03 5.29 -13.66
CA ILE A 88 -40.26 5.51 -14.40
C ILE A 88 -40.31 4.40 -15.45
N LEU A 89 -41.00 3.30 -15.14
CA LEU A 89 -41.39 2.27 -16.10
C LEU A 89 -42.64 1.58 -15.58
N GLU A 90 -43.81 2.11 -15.94
CA GLU A 90 -44.97 1.28 -16.26
C GLU A 90 -45.66 1.90 -17.50
N PRO A 91 -45.71 1.19 -18.64
CA PRO A 91 -46.68 1.46 -19.68
C PRO A 91 -48.03 0.83 -19.30
N THR A 92 -49.07 1.55 -19.69
CA THR A 92 -50.52 1.31 -19.74
C THR A 92 -51.04 -0.13 -19.81
N PRO A 93 -52.32 -0.33 -19.45
CA PRO A 93 -53.38 -0.32 -20.48
C PRO A 93 -54.25 0.94 -20.46
#